data_AF-A0A2I0L813-F1
#
_entry.id   AF-A0A2I0L813-F1
#
_cell.length_a   1.000
_cell.length_b   1.000
_cell.length_c   1.000
_cell.angle_alpha   90.00
_cell.angle_beta   90.00
_cell.angle_gamma   90.00
#
_symmetry.space_group_name_H-M   'P 1'
#
loop_
_entity.id
_entity.type
_entity.pdbx_description
1 polymer ?
#
loop_
_entity_poly.entity_id
_entity_poly.type
_entity_poly.pdbx_seq_one_letter_code
_entity_poly.pdbx_strand_id
1 'polypeptide(L)'
;MINEEKSQSILVSGESGAGKTESTKLLMRYLAYMGGRAVSEGRTVEQQVLESNPVLEAFGNAKTVRNNNSSRFGKFVEIQFDRKGRISGAAIRTYLLERSRVCQVSDPERNYHCFYMLCAAPPEVV
;
A
#
# COMPACT_ATOMS: atom_id res chain seq x y z
N MET A 1 12.31 2.71 -19.12
CA MET A 1 11.06 3.48 -19.21
C MET A 1 11.15 4.64 -20.19
N ILE A 2 11.99 5.66 -19.96
CA ILE A 2 12.06 6.83 -20.86
C ILE A 2 12.93 6.56 -22.10
N ASN A 3 14.18 6.13 -21.91
CA ASN A 3 15.10 5.96 -23.05
C ASN A 3 14.81 4.71 -23.88
N GLU A 4 14.36 3.63 -23.23
CA GLU A 4 14.12 2.33 -23.90
C GLU A 4 12.63 2.01 -24.10
N GLU A 5 11.71 2.86 -23.65
CA GLU A 5 10.25 2.64 -23.75
C GLU A 5 9.73 1.30 -23.20
N LYS A 6 10.51 0.62 -22.33
CA LYS A 6 10.13 -0.64 -21.68
C LYS A 6 9.56 -0.44 -20.28
N SER A 7 8.57 -1.26 -19.93
CA SER A 7 8.06 -1.44 -18.57
C SER A 7 9.16 -1.85 -17.61
N GLN A 8 9.11 -1.36 -16.36
CA GLN A 8 10.09 -1.62 -15.31
C GLN A 8 9.39 -2.22 -14.09
N SER A 9 10.09 -3.10 -13.37
CA SER A 9 9.59 -3.69 -12.13
C SER A 9 10.62 -3.53 -11.02
N ILE A 10 10.16 -3.12 -9.84
CA ILE A 10 11.01 -2.97 -8.66
C ILE A 10 10.43 -3.85 -7.55
N LEU A 11 11.23 -4.82 -7.09
CA LEU A 11 10.87 -5.68 -5.97
C LEU A 11 11.46 -5.12 -4.68
N VAL A 12 10.59 -4.75 -3.74
CA VAL A 12 11.00 -4.35 -2.39
C VAL A 12 10.79 -5.54 -1.45
N SER A 13 11.87 -6.20 -1.08
CA SER A 13 11.87 -7.36 -0.18
C SER A 13 12.51 -7.03 1.17
N GLY A 14 12.32 -7.91 2.15
CA GLY A 14 12.85 -7.75 3.51
C GLY A 14 11.90 -8.29 4.56
N GLU A 15 12.41 -8.46 5.78
CA GLU A 15 11.62 -8.94 6.91
C GLU A 15 10.50 -7.98 7.30
N SER A 16 9.56 -8.46 8.11
CA SER A 16 8.50 -7.60 8.66
C SER A 16 9.12 -6.51 9.52
N GLY A 17 8.76 -5.23 9.27
CA GLY A 17 9.36 -4.08 9.95
C GLY A 17 10.62 -3.49 9.30
N ALA A 18 11.18 -4.12 8.25
CA ALA A 18 12.40 -3.63 7.57
C ALA A 18 12.24 -2.32 6.75
N GLY A 19 11.11 -1.61 6.89
CA GLY A 19 10.89 -0.34 6.18
C GLY A 19 10.38 -0.46 4.75
N LYS A 20 9.95 -1.65 4.28
CA LYS A 20 9.47 -1.87 2.89
C LYS A 20 8.43 -0.84 2.44
N THR A 21 7.40 -0.62 3.27
CA THR A 21 6.32 0.35 2.98
C THR A 21 6.86 1.77 2.83
N GLU A 22 7.76 2.20 3.71
CA GLU A 22 8.37 3.54 3.64
C GLU A 22 9.25 3.68 2.40
N SER A 23 10.05 2.66 2.05
CA SER A 23 10.82 2.63 0.82
C SER A 23 9.93 2.75 -0.43
N THR A 24 8.78 2.06 -0.47
CA THR A 24 7.81 2.20 -1.56
C THR A 24 7.22 3.61 -1.63
N LYS A 25 6.93 4.26 -0.49
CA LYS A 25 6.46 5.66 -0.47
C LYS A 25 7.49 6.63 -1.04
N LEU A 26 8.76 6.48 -0.66
CA LEU A 26 9.86 7.29 -1.19
C LEU A 26 10.05 7.09 -2.70
N LEU A 27 9.95 5.85 -3.16
CA LEU A 27 10.06 5.51 -4.58
C LEU A 27 8.95 6.19 -5.41
N MET A 28 7.72 6.16 -4.92
CA MET A 28 6.59 6.83 -5.60
C MET A 28 6.76 8.35 -5.64
N ARG A 29 7.19 8.97 -4.53
CA ARG A 29 7.50 10.42 -4.48
C ARG A 29 8.59 10.80 -5.48
N TYR A 30 9.63 9.99 -5.58
CA TYR A 30 10.71 10.21 -6.54
C TYR A 30 10.22 10.11 -7.99
N LEU A 31 9.46 9.06 -8.32
CA LEU A 31 8.89 8.89 -9.66
C LEU A 31 7.92 10.03 -10.02
N ALA A 32 7.11 10.50 -9.07
CA ALA A 32 6.21 11.63 -9.27
C ALA A 32 6.94 12.96 -9.46
N TYR A 33 8.06 13.16 -8.73
CA TYR A 33 8.92 14.32 -8.91
C TYR A 33 9.59 14.33 -10.28
N MET A 34 10.20 13.21 -10.68
CA MET A 34 10.93 13.09 -11.96
C MET A 34 10.01 13.10 -13.18
N GLY A 35 8.82 12.48 -13.08
CA GLY A 35 7.86 12.43 -14.18
C GLY A 35 7.15 13.75 -14.46
N GLY A 36 7.28 14.75 -13.57
CA GLY A 36 6.54 16.00 -13.65
C GLY A 36 5.06 15.83 -13.29
N ARG A 37 4.47 16.88 -12.70
CA ARG A 37 3.05 16.89 -12.38
C ARG A 37 2.27 17.34 -13.61
N ALA A 38 1.28 16.55 -14.04
CA ALA A 38 0.20 17.13 -14.83
C ALA A 38 -0.47 18.21 -13.97
N VAL A 39 -0.65 19.41 -14.49
CA VAL A 39 -1.40 20.48 -13.80
C VAL A 39 -2.82 19.95 -13.61
N SER A 40 -3.18 19.59 -12.39
CA SER A 40 -4.53 19.14 -12.04
C SER A 40 -4.94 19.89 -10.78
N GLU A 41 -6.17 20.42 -10.77
CA GLU A 41 -6.76 21.11 -9.62
C GLU A 41 -7.18 20.13 -8.49
N GLY A 42 -6.90 18.82 -8.63
CA GLY A 42 -7.27 17.76 -7.69
C GLY A 42 -6.10 16.94 -7.16
N ARG A 43 -6.42 15.86 -6.42
CA ARG A 43 -5.43 14.93 -5.85
C ARG A 43 -4.64 14.23 -6.96
N THR A 44 -3.32 14.23 -6.84
CA THR A 44 -2.44 13.54 -7.79
C THR A 44 -2.61 12.02 -7.68
N VAL A 45 -2.29 11.29 -8.75
CA VAL A 45 -2.28 9.82 -8.76
C VAL A 45 -1.40 9.27 -7.62
N GLU A 46 -0.23 9.89 -7.40
CA GLU A 46 0.66 9.57 -6.29
C GLU A 46 -0.05 9.69 -4.93
N GLN A 47 -0.75 10.81 -4.69
CA GLN A 47 -1.51 11.03 -3.46
C GLN A 47 -2.58 9.98 -3.27
N GLN A 48 -3.35 9.65 -4.31
CA GLN A 48 -4.40 8.62 -4.24
C GLN A 48 -3.82 7.24 -3.86
N VAL A 49 -2.68 6.87 -4.44
CA VAL A 49 -2.00 5.60 -4.08
C VAL A 49 -1.50 5.64 -2.63
N LEU A 50 -0.93 6.76 -2.18
CA LEU A 50 -0.46 6.92 -0.80
C LEU A 50 -1.62 6.89 0.22
N GLU A 51 -2.73 7.56 -0.09
CA GLU A 51 -3.95 7.63 0.72
C GLU A 51 -4.70 6.30 0.78
N SER A 52 -4.46 5.38 -0.15
CA SER A 52 -5.00 4.01 -0.07
C SER A 52 -4.33 3.15 1.02
N ASN A 53 -3.12 3.53 1.47
CA ASN A 53 -2.35 2.70 2.40
C ASN A 53 -3.08 2.45 3.73
N PRO A 54 -3.62 3.46 4.43
CA PRO A 54 -4.34 3.23 5.69
C PRO A 54 -5.47 2.20 5.57
N VAL A 55 -6.21 2.23 4.45
CA VAL A 55 -7.28 1.25 4.19
C VAL A 55 -6.68 -0.15 3.99
N LEU A 56 -5.66 -0.29 3.16
CA LEU A 56 -5.02 -1.59 2.92
C LEU A 56 -4.35 -2.15 4.18
N GLU A 57 -3.77 -1.29 5.02
CA GLU A 57 -3.20 -1.69 6.30
C GLU A 57 -4.27 -2.11 7.30
N ALA A 58 -5.42 -1.43 7.34
CA ALA A 58 -6.55 -1.81 8.18
C ALA A 58 -7.03 -3.24 7.89
N PHE A 59 -7.18 -3.59 6.61
CA PHE A 59 -7.73 -4.88 6.19
C PHE A 59 -6.67 -5.98 5.97
N GLY A 60 -5.40 -5.60 5.80
CA GLY A 60 -4.32 -6.52 5.40
C GLY A 60 -3.18 -6.65 6.41
N ASN A 61 -3.12 -5.79 7.43
CA ASN A 61 -2.10 -5.89 8.48
C ASN A 61 -2.69 -6.39 9.80
N ALA A 62 -1.83 -7.07 10.56
CA ALA A 62 -2.14 -7.57 11.89
C ALA A 62 -0.93 -7.43 12.82
N LYS A 63 -1.18 -7.46 14.13
CA LYS A 63 -0.11 -7.62 15.13
C LYS A 63 0.32 -9.08 15.16
N THR A 64 1.61 -9.31 14.95
CA THR A 64 2.28 -10.60 15.19
C THR A 64 3.16 -10.50 16.44
N VAL A 65 3.82 -11.59 16.81
CA VAL A 65 4.80 -11.61 17.92
C VAL A 65 5.91 -10.58 17.73
N ARG A 66 6.35 -10.35 16.47
CA ARG A 66 7.54 -9.52 16.16
C ARG A 66 7.22 -8.13 15.61
N ASN A 67 6.01 -7.91 15.09
CA ASN A 67 5.65 -6.63 14.47
C ASN A 67 4.17 -6.31 14.72
N ASN A 68 3.91 -5.14 15.29
CA ASN A 68 2.56 -4.65 15.57
C ASN A 68 1.76 -4.27 14.31
N ASN A 69 2.42 -4.04 13.18
CA ASN A 69 1.79 -3.68 11.91
C ASN A 69 2.37 -4.53 10.75
N SER A 70 2.29 -5.85 10.90
CA SER A 70 2.83 -6.81 9.94
C SER A 70 1.87 -7.00 8.77
N SER A 71 2.30 -6.71 7.54
CA SER A 71 1.51 -7.01 6.33
C SER A 71 1.39 -8.51 6.12
N ARG A 72 0.14 -8.98 5.97
CA ARG A 72 -0.21 -10.39 5.75
C ARG A 72 -0.80 -10.61 4.36
N PHE A 73 -0.38 -9.77 3.42
CA PHE A 73 -0.70 -9.82 2.00
C PHE A 73 0.47 -9.23 1.21
N GLY A 74 0.57 -9.61 -0.06
CA GLY A 74 1.42 -8.96 -1.03
C GLY A 74 0.69 -7.83 -1.75
N LYS A 75 1.44 -6.77 -2.09
CA LYS A 75 0.92 -5.58 -2.75
C LYS A 75 1.77 -5.27 -3.98
N PHE A 76 1.13 -5.21 -5.14
CA PHE A 76 1.73 -4.78 -6.40
C PHE A 76 1.11 -3.43 -6.79
N VAL A 77 1.95 -2.41 -6.91
CA VAL A 77 1.54 -1.08 -7.34
C VAL A 77 2.07 -0.86 -8.75
N GLU A 78 1.17 -0.70 -9.69
CA GLU A 78 1.47 -0.33 -11.06
C GLU A 78 1.33 1.19 -11.21
N ILE A 79 2.36 1.86 -11.71
CA ILE A 79 2.31 3.28 -12.06
C ILE A 79 2.43 3.39 -13.58
N GLN A 80 1.47 4.08 -14.19
CA GLN A 80 1.38 4.27 -15.63
C GLN A 80 1.89 5.65 -16.00
N PHE A 81 2.61 5.73 -17.11
CA PHE A 81 3.18 6.97 -17.60
C PHE A 81 2.72 7.22 -19.04
N ASP A 82 2.50 8.49 -19.38
CA ASP A 82 2.22 8.92 -20.74
C ASP A 82 3.51 8.97 -21.59
N ARG A 83 3.36 9.25 -22.89
CA ARG A 83 4.50 9.40 -23.83
C ARG A 83 5.46 10.54 -23.47
N LYS A 84 5.07 11.47 -22.59
CA LYS A 84 5.91 12.57 -22.11
C LYS A 84 6.60 12.22 -20.78
N GLY A 85 6.45 10.98 -20.29
CA GLY A 85 7.01 10.52 -19.03
C GLY A 85 6.27 11.03 -17.79
N ARG A 86 5.05 11.55 -17.94
CA ARG A 86 4.23 12.00 -16.80
C ARG A 86 3.36 10.88 -16.28
N ILE A 87 3.16 10.83 -14.96
CA ILE A 87 2.23 9.85 -14.36
C ILE A 87 0.82 10.13 -14.88
N SER A 88 0.23 9.13 -15.53
CA SER A 88 -1.11 9.17 -16.12
C SER A 88 -2.14 8.36 -15.36
N GLY A 89 -1.71 7.38 -14.55
CA GLY A 89 -2.59 6.49 -13.80
C GLY A 89 -1.84 5.56 -12.86
N ALA A 90 -2.59 4.83 -12.03
CA ALA A 90 -2.05 3.79 -11.17
C ALA A 90 -3.09 2.69 -10.91
N ALA A 91 -2.60 1.48 -10.65
CA ALA A 91 -3.42 0.36 -10.22
C ALA A 91 -2.76 -0.37 -9.04
N ILE A 92 -3.57 -0.85 -8.10
CA ILE A 92 -3.10 -1.65 -6.97
C ILE A 92 -3.70 -3.04 -7.08
N ARG A 93 -2.85 -4.06 -7.07
CA ARG A 93 -3.25 -5.47 -7.03
C ARG A 93 -2.74 -6.08 -5.73
N THR A 94 -3.64 -6.74 -5.00
CA THR A 94 -3.27 -7.48 -3.79
C THR A 94 -3.23 -8.98 -4.09
N TYR A 95 -2.35 -9.70 -3.40
CA TYR A 95 -2.19 -11.14 -3.58
C TYR A 95 -1.86 -11.82 -2.25
N LEU A 96 -2.15 -13.12 -2.15
CA LEU A 96 -1.75 -13.97 -1.02
C LEU A 96 -2.12 -13.42 0.37
N LEU A 97 -3.34 -12.89 0.52
CA LEU A 97 -3.88 -12.56 1.84
C LEU A 97 -3.94 -13.83 2.72
N GLU A 98 -3.42 -13.76 3.94
CA GLU A 98 -3.45 -14.84 4.93
C GLU A 98 -4.88 -15.08 5.48
N ARG A 99 -5.77 -15.63 4.64
CA ARG A 99 -7.19 -15.84 4.97
C ARG A 99 -7.43 -16.65 6.23
N SER A 100 -6.54 -17.59 6.58
CA SER A 100 -6.64 -18.40 7.79
C SER A 100 -6.66 -17.56 9.06
N ARG A 101 -5.99 -16.40 9.08
CA ARG A 101 -5.95 -15.48 10.23
C ARG A 101 -7.33 -15.01 10.67
N VAL A 102 -8.29 -14.94 9.75
CA VAL A 102 -9.66 -14.53 10.06
C VAL A 102 -10.30 -15.49 11.06
N CYS A 103 -10.06 -16.80 10.91
CA CYS A 103 -10.69 -17.84 11.72
C CYS A 103 -9.76 -18.40 12.82
N GLN A 104 -8.46 -18.22 12.70
CA GLN A 104 -7.45 -18.81 13.59
C GLN A 104 -6.35 -17.79 13.89
N VAL A 105 -6.18 -17.44 15.16
CA VAL A 105 -5.13 -16.52 15.63
C VAL A 105 -4.39 -17.21 16.77
N SER A 106 -3.05 -17.23 16.70
CA SER A 106 -2.21 -17.74 17.78
C SER A 106 -2.04 -16.68 18.87
N ASP A 107 -2.09 -17.06 20.13
CA ASP A 107 -1.70 -16.18 21.24
C ASP A 107 -0.18 -15.93 21.21
N PRO A 108 0.34 -14.68 21.33
CA PRO A 108 -0.30 -13.39 21.61
C PRO A 108 -0.52 -12.47 20.39
N GLU A 109 -0.73 -13.04 19.21
CA GLU A 109 -1.07 -12.32 17.98
C GLU A 109 -2.51 -11.81 17.99
N ARG A 110 -2.83 -10.96 17.00
CA ARG A 110 -4.19 -10.46 16.78
C ARG A 110 -4.68 -10.80 15.37
N ASN A 111 -5.99 -10.67 15.21
CA ASN A 111 -6.62 -10.65 13.88
C ASN A 111 -6.26 -9.33 13.14
N TYR A 112 -6.82 -9.12 11.95
CA TYR A 112 -6.65 -7.87 11.19
C TYR A 112 -7.16 -6.65 11.96
N HIS A 113 -6.47 -5.52 11.79
CA HIS A 113 -6.76 -4.30 12.56
C HIS A 113 -8.20 -3.82 12.38
N CYS A 114 -8.79 -4.00 11.19
CA CYS A 114 -10.15 -3.56 10.89
C CYS A 114 -11.19 -4.10 11.88
N PHE A 115 -11.06 -5.33 12.36
CA PHE A 115 -11.98 -5.90 13.34
C PHE A 115 -11.92 -5.16 14.67
N TYR A 116 -10.72 -4.83 15.15
CA TYR A 116 -10.55 -4.09 16.40
C TYR A 116 -10.98 -2.63 16.26
N MET A 117 -10.68 -2.00 15.11
CA MET A 117 -11.11 -0.62 14.83
C MET A 117 -12.63 -0.51 14.74
N LEU A 118 -13.30 -1.47 14.11
CA LEU A 118 -14.76 -1.50 14.02
C LEU A 118 -15.40 -1.72 15.39
N CYS A 119 -14.90 -2.66 16.20
CA CYS A 119 -15.42 -2.90 17.55
C CYS A 119 -15.19 -1.73 18.51
N ALA A 120 -14.16 -0.90 18.27
CA ALA A 120 -13.87 0.29 19.06
C ALA A 120 -14.52 1.57 18.49
N ALA A 121 -15.22 1.48 17.35
CA ALA A 121 -15.84 2.65 16.74
C ALA A 121 -16.98 3.18 17.63
N PRO A 122 -17.18 4.51 17.67
CA PRO A 122 -18.32 5.08 18.37
C PRO A 122 -19.64 4.57 17.77
N PRO A 123 -20.72 4.48 18.57
CA PRO A 123 -22.04 4.17 18.05
C PRO A 123 -22.45 5.19 16.99
N GLU A 124 -23.21 4.73 16.01
CA GLU A 124 -23.76 5.59 14.96
C GLU A 124 -24.58 6.72 15.60
N VAL A 125 -24.21 7.96 15.28
CA VAL A 125 -24.97 9.13 15.71
C VAL A 125 -26.12 9.28 14.71
N VAL A 126 -27.29 8.74 15.07
CA VAL A 126 -28.53 8.87 14.31
C VAL A 126 -29.08 10.28 14.42
#